data_AF-A0A1Y0EAU4-F1
#
_entry.id   AF-A0A1Y0EAU4-F1
#
_cell.length_a   1.000
_cell.length_b   1.000
_cell.length_c   1.000
_cell.angle_alpha   90.00
_cell.angle_beta   90.00
_cell.angle_gamma   90.00
#
_symmetry.space_group_name_H-M   'P 1'
#
loop_
_entity.id
_entity.type
_entity.pdbx_description
1 polymer ?
#
loop_
_entity_poly.entity_id
_entity_poly.type
_entity_poly.pdbx_seq_one_letter_code
_entity_poly.pdbx_strand_id
1 'polypeptide(L)'
;MQLKLTAACVLGLLAGCAGQGALVAVDPALPTGDPRQERLVFNECAIYFAAVQSLRADGRRPNGNPTRGCPAEAAARPADINPMVSVPAVSAGFPQELYGRMVARGLPKDQVDDIARSKAFWDLVAFRDSVISGF
;
A
#
# COMPACT_ATOMS: atom_id res chain seq x y z
N MET A 1 47.38 -37.43 8.84
CA MET A 1 47.19 -36.08 9.42
C MET A 1 45.69 -35.83 9.50
N GLN A 2 45.19 -35.58 10.70
CA GLN A 2 43.77 -35.44 11.07
C GLN A 2 43.29 -34.02 10.71
N LEU A 3 42.38 -33.88 9.75
CA LEU A 3 41.66 -32.61 9.53
C LEU A 3 40.39 -32.62 10.39
N LYS A 4 40.40 -31.77 11.42
CA LYS A 4 39.33 -31.59 12.41
C LYS A 4 38.07 -30.99 11.79
N LEU A 5 36.92 -31.57 12.12
CA LEU A 5 35.60 -30.92 12.07
C LEU A 5 35.61 -29.66 12.95
N THR A 6 35.22 -28.53 12.39
CA THR A 6 34.54 -27.46 13.13
C THR A 6 33.53 -26.81 12.21
N ALA A 7 32.26 -27.17 12.42
CA ALA A 7 31.11 -26.42 11.97
C ALA A 7 31.11 -25.06 12.67
N ALA A 8 30.97 -23.99 11.90
CA ALA A 8 30.60 -22.68 12.42
C ALA A 8 29.63 -22.03 11.43
N CYS A 9 28.35 -22.39 11.59
CA CYS A 9 27.23 -21.60 11.09
C CYS A 9 27.29 -20.23 11.77
N VAL A 10 27.75 -19.21 11.05
CA VAL A 10 27.50 -17.82 11.42
C VAL A 10 26.59 -17.23 10.34
N LEU A 11 25.30 -17.43 10.56
CA LEU A 11 24.23 -16.58 10.02
C LEU A 11 24.42 -15.18 10.63
N GLY A 12 25.24 -14.37 9.98
CA GLY A 12 25.32 -12.93 10.24
C GLY A 12 24.14 -12.25 9.55
N LEU A 13 23.03 -12.12 10.28
CA LEU A 13 21.93 -11.22 9.95
C LEU A 13 22.46 -9.78 9.79
N LEU A 14 22.67 -9.37 8.54
CA LEU A 14 22.63 -7.96 8.13
C LEU A 14 21.59 -7.83 7.02
N ALA A 15 20.37 -8.24 7.33
CA ALA A 15 19.21 -7.93 6.52
C ALA A 15 18.82 -6.45 6.76
N GLY A 16 19.22 -5.59 5.82
CA GLY A 16 18.38 -4.49 5.34
C GLY A 16 18.11 -3.31 6.28
N CYS A 17 19.13 -2.52 6.60
CA CYS A 17 18.94 -1.11 6.98
C CYS A 17 19.72 -0.21 6.02
N ALA A 18 19.33 -0.20 4.74
CA ALA A 18 19.87 0.72 3.75
C ALA A 18 18.74 1.24 2.83
N GLY A 19 18.07 2.27 3.34
CA GLY A 19 17.42 3.30 2.53
C GLY A 19 15.97 3.04 2.12
N GLN A 20 15.28 4.16 1.88
CA GLN A 20 14.05 4.35 1.11
C GLN A 20 12.81 4.54 2.00
N GLY A 21 12.36 5.80 2.05
CA GLY A 21 11.36 6.32 3.00
C GLY A 21 10.04 5.56 3.04
N ALA A 22 9.31 5.72 4.15
CA ALA A 22 8.08 5.00 4.47
C ALA A 22 7.14 4.85 3.26
N LEU A 23 6.88 3.59 2.90
CA LEU A 23 6.20 3.17 1.67
C LEU A 23 4.66 3.08 1.82
N VAL A 24 4.07 3.73 2.82
CA VAL A 24 2.65 4.14 2.96
C VAL A 24 2.68 5.18 4.08
N ALA A 25 1.81 6.20 4.05
CA ALA A 25 1.75 7.15 5.17
C ALA A 25 1.42 6.38 6.45
N VAL A 26 2.41 6.27 7.34
CA VAL A 26 2.22 5.84 8.72
C VAL A 26 1.33 6.89 9.36
N ASP A 27 0.16 6.48 9.86
CA ASP A 27 -0.66 7.43 10.59
C ASP A 27 0.06 7.79 11.90
N PRO A 28 0.44 9.07 12.12
CA PRO A 28 1.19 9.46 13.30
C PRO A 28 0.37 9.33 14.59
N ALA A 29 -0.95 9.15 14.49
CA ALA A 29 -1.81 8.89 15.63
C ALA A 29 -1.69 7.44 16.15
N LEU A 30 -1.04 6.53 15.42
CA LEU A 30 -0.87 5.13 15.84
C LEU A 30 0.53 4.84 16.37
N PRO A 31 0.64 3.99 17.41
CA PRO A 31 1.93 3.50 17.89
C PRO A 31 2.70 2.77 16.79
N THR A 32 4.02 2.90 16.80
CA THR A 32 4.90 2.13 15.89
C THR A 32 4.71 0.64 16.13
N GLY A 33 4.49 -0.13 15.05
CA GLY A 33 4.25 -1.57 15.13
C GLY A 33 2.80 -1.95 15.47
N ASP A 34 1.87 -1.00 15.46
CA ASP A 34 0.45 -1.32 15.64
C ASP A 34 -0.07 -2.18 14.46
N PRO A 35 -0.64 -3.38 14.71
CA PRO A 35 -1.18 -4.25 13.66
C PRO A 35 -2.28 -3.58 12.81
N ARG A 36 -2.95 -2.55 13.34
CA ARG A 36 -3.92 -1.74 12.58
C ARG A 36 -3.24 -0.93 11.48
N GLN A 37 -2.06 -0.40 11.77
CA GLN A 37 -1.25 0.33 10.80
C GLN A 37 -0.74 -0.61 9.70
N GLU A 38 -0.28 -1.81 10.05
CA GLU A 38 0.12 -2.81 9.07
C GLU A 38 -1.04 -3.18 8.13
N ARG A 39 -2.26 -3.30 8.68
CA ARG A 39 -3.47 -3.53 7.86
C ARG A 39 -3.83 -2.36 6.97
N LEU A 40 -3.61 -1.11 7.41
CA LEU A 40 -3.78 0.08 6.55
C LEU A 40 -2.86 0.01 5.34
N VAL A 41 -1.57 -0.27 5.59
CA VAL A 41 -0.57 -0.47 4.53
C VAL A 41 -0.97 -1.60 3.59
N PHE A 42 -1.37 -2.76 4.14
CA PHE A 42 -1.75 -3.92 3.37
C PHE A 42 -2.96 -3.65 2.45
N ASN A 43 -3.97 -2.94 2.96
CA ASN A 43 -5.15 -2.56 2.18
C ASN A 43 -4.82 -1.55 1.07
N GLU A 44 -3.99 -0.53 1.35
CA GLU A 44 -3.53 0.41 0.34
C GLU A 44 -2.74 -0.30 -0.77
N CYS A 45 -1.89 -1.27 -0.40
CA CYS A 45 -1.14 -2.09 -1.34
C CYS A 45 -2.04 -2.96 -2.24
N ALA A 46 -3.12 -3.51 -1.72
CA ALA A 46 -4.10 -4.25 -2.52
C ALA A 46 -4.71 -3.36 -3.62
N ILE A 47 -5.00 -2.09 -3.31
CA ILE A 47 -5.48 -1.12 -4.31
C ILE A 47 -4.42 -0.90 -5.41
N TYR A 48 -3.14 -0.78 -5.06
CA TYR A 48 -2.09 -0.63 -6.08
C TYR A 48 -1.95 -1.83 -7.00
N PHE A 49 -2.01 -3.05 -6.45
CA PHE A 49 -1.96 -4.25 -7.28
C PHE A 49 -3.19 -4.35 -8.19
N ALA A 50 -4.38 -4.01 -7.70
CA ALA A 50 -5.59 -3.96 -8.53
C ALA A 50 -5.46 -2.89 -9.63
N ALA A 51 -4.98 -1.70 -9.31
CA ALA A 51 -4.80 -0.62 -10.27
C ALA A 51 -3.79 -0.97 -11.37
N VAL A 52 -2.66 -1.57 -11.01
CA VAL A 52 -1.67 -2.05 -11.99
C VAL A 52 -2.25 -3.14 -12.88
N GLN A 53 -3.08 -4.05 -12.34
CA GLN A 53 -3.75 -5.07 -13.13
C GLN A 53 -4.79 -4.48 -14.09
N SER A 54 -5.61 -3.53 -13.65
CA SER A 54 -6.57 -2.81 -14.50
C SER A 54 -5.87 -2.09 -15.66
N LEU A 55 -4.81 -1.33 -15.37
CA LEU A 55 -4.03 -0.66 -16.41
C LEU A 55 -3.48 -1.65 -17.42
N ARG A 56 -2.94 -2.79 -16.98
CA ARG A 56 -2.44 -3.83 -17.88
C ARG A 56 -3.53 -4.43 -18.75
N ALA A 57 -4.72 -4.67 -18.19
CA ALA A 57 -5.87 -5.15 -18.94
C ALA A 57 -6.29 -4.16 -20.05
N ASP A 58 -6.13 -2.87 -19.80
CA ASP A 58 -6.40 -1.79 -20.76
C ASP A 58 -5.24 -1.52 -21.74
N GLY A 59 -4.16 -2.31 -21.70
CA GLY A 59 -2.94 -2.07 -22.51
C GLY A 59 -2.15 -0.82 -22.09
N ARG A 60 -2.43 -0.29 -20.90
CA ARG A 60 -1.78 0.88 -20.30
C ARG A 60 -0.71 0.46 -19.28
N ARG A 61 0.09 1.43 -18.85
CA ARG A 61 1.10 1.23 -17.81
C ARG A 61 1.13 2.42 -16.84
N PRO A 62 1.50 2.19 -15.57
CA PRO A 62 1.80 3.30 -14.66
C PRO A 62 3.05 4.06 -15.13
N ASN A 63 3.14 5.33 -14.74
CA ASN A 63 4.29 6.21 -14.95
C ASN A 63 5.40 6.00 -13.90
N GLY A 64 5.22 5.04 -13.00
CA GLY A 64 6.13 4.72 -11.90
C GLY A 64 5.98 3.27 -11.46
N ASN A 65 6.26 3.00 -10.18
CA ASN A 65 6.09 1.67 -9.59
C ASN A 65 5.15 1.75 -8.38
N PRO A 66 3.81 1.68 -8.61
CA PRO A 66 2.83 1.81 -7.53
C PRO A 66 2.93 0.75 -6.44
N THR A 67 3.46 -0.43 -6.77
CA THR A 67 3.55 -1.57 -5.86
C THR A 67 4.91 -1.67 -5.18
N ARG A 68 5.81 -0.70 -5.38
CA ARG A 68 7.12 -0.68 -4.72
C ARG A 68 6.94 -0.61 -3.20
N GLY A 69 7.51 -1.59 -2.49
CA GLY A 69 7.42 -1.69 -1.04
C GLY A 69 6.19 -2.42 -0.51
N CYS A 70 5.29 -2.84 -1.40
CA CYS A 70 4.14 -3.63 -1.01
C CYS A 70 4.53 -5.10 -0.80
N PRO A 71 4.01 -5.76 0.25
CA PRO A 71 4.13 -7.20 0.40
C PRO A 71 3.44 -7.90 -0.77
N ALA A 72 4.04 -8.98 -1.28
CA ALA A 72 3.54 -9.70 -2.45
C ALA A 72 2.15 -10.31 -2.19
N GLU A 73 1.88 -10.69 -0.94
CA GLU A 73 0.62 -11.25 -0.46
C GLU A 73 -0.55 -10.28 -0.63
N ALA A 74 -0.30 -8.96 -0.63
CA ALA A 74 -1.35 -7.97 -0.88
C ALA A 74 -1.93 -8.07 -2.30
N ALA A 75 -1.20 -8.65 -3.26
CA ALA A 75 -1.70 -8.86 -4.62
C ALA A 75 -2.85 -9.88 -4.69
N ALA A 76 -2.93 -10.78 -3.71
CA ALA A 76 -4.01 -11.77 -3.62
C ALA A 76 -5.27 -11.22 -2.92
N ARG A 77 -5.19 -10.02 -2.31
CA ARG A 77 -6.34 -9.42 -1.65
C ARG A 77 -7.21 -8.71 -2.69
N PRO A 78 -8.50 -9.05 -2.80
CA PRO A 78 -9.40 -8.35 -3.70
C PRO A 78 -9.59 -6.90 -3.24
N ALA A 79 -9.44 -5.97 -4.16
CA ALA A 79 -9.75 -4.56 -3.99
C ALA A 79 -10.64 -4.11 -5.15
N ASP A 80 -11.90 -3.77 -4.84
CA ASP A 80 -12.84 -3.28 -5.84
C ASP A 80 -12.54 -1.81 -6.16
N ILE A 81 -11.81 -1.61 -7.25
CA ILE A 81 -11.38 -0.30 -7.74
C ILE A 81 -12.31 0.28 -8.81
N ASN A 82 -13.45 -0.37 -9.08
CA ASN A 82 -14.40 0.13 -10.08
C ASN A 82 -15.11 1.38 -9.55
N PRO A 83 -15.27 2.44 -10.38
CA PRO A 83 -15.91 3.66 -9.93
C PRO A 83 -17.40 3.43 -9.68
N MET A 84 -17.88 3.88 -8.52
CA MET A 84 -19.30 3.91 -8.18
C MET A 84 -19.96 5.18 -8.75
N VAL A 85 -21.26 5.10 -9.04
CA VAL A 85 -22.04 6.19 -9.68
C VAL A 85 -22.32 7.37 -8.72
N SER A 86 -22.28 7.13 -7.40
CA SER A 86 -22.68 8.13 -6.39
C SER A 86 -21.83 8.01 -5.14
N VAL A 87 -20.70 8.71 -5.14
CA VAL A 87 -19.71 8.65 -4.05
C VAL A 87 -19.35 10.05 -3.59
N PRO A 88 -18.96 10.21 -2.31
CA PRO A 88 -18.56 11.50 -1.80
C PRO A 88 -17.43 12.09 -2.65
N ALA A 89 -17.42 13.42 -2.80
CA ALA A 89 -16.25 14.08 -3.33
C ALA A 89 -15.07 13.83 -2.36
N VAL A 90 -13.85 13.73 -2.90
CA VAL A 90 -12.63 13.65 -2.09
C VAL A 90 -12.57 14.90 -1.22
N SER A 91 -12.67 14.71 0.10
CA SER A 91 -12.56 15.77 1.10
C SER A 91 -11.10 15.99 1.51
N ALA A 92 -10.83 17.12 2.14
CA ALA A 92 -9.53 17.40 2.74
C ALA A 92 -9.17 16.34 3.81
N GLY A 93 -7.87 16.20 4.09
CA GLY A 93 -7.34 15.21 5.04
C GLY A 93 -6.96 13.90 4.36
N PHE A 94 -7.20 12.77 5.03
CA PHE A 94 -6.74 11.45 4.59
C PHE A 94 -7.18 11.05 3.16
N PRO A 95 -8.42 11.30 2.71
CA PRO A 95 -8.80 11.01 1.32
C PRO A 95 -7.93 11.76 0.30
N GLN A 96 -7.69 13.06 0.50
CA GLN A 96 -6.83 13.86 -0.37
C GLN A 96 -5.36 13.40 -0.33
N GLU A 97 -4.86 13.00 0.84
CA GLU A 97 -3.51 12.46 0.98
C GLU A 97 -3.36 11.11 0.27
N LEU A 98 -4.34 10.22 0.41
CA LEU A 98 -4.38 8.93 -0.26
C LEU A 98 -4.39 9.10 -1.78
N TYR A 99 -5.26 10.01 -2.28
CA TYR A 99 -5.27 10.41 -3.68
C TYR A 99 -3.90 10.90 -4.15
N GLY A 100 -3.29 11.82 -3.40
CA GLY A 100 -1.98 12.38 -3.72
C GLY A 100 -0.88 11.32 -3.77
N ARG A 101 -0.88 10.36 -2.84
CA ARG A 101 0.07 9.23 -2.83
C ARG A 101 -0.08 8.34 -4.05
N MET A 102 -1.31 8.04 -4.47
CA MET A 102 -1.56 7.25 -5.68
C MET A 102 -0.95 7.88 -6.93
N VAL A 103 -1.15 9.20 -7.10
CA VAL A 103 -0.54 9.96 -8.20
C VAL A 103 0.98 9.98 -8.09
N ALA A 104 1.52 10.29 -6.90
CA ALA A 104 2.97 10.36 -6.67
C ALA A 104 3.68 9.02 -6.93
N ARG A 105 2.96 7.91 -6.79
CA ARG A 105 3.43 6.56 -7.11
C ARG A 105 3.39 6.19 -8.59
N GLY A 106 2.82 7.06 -9.41
CA GLY A 106 2.79 6.93 -10.86
C GLY A 106 1.51 6.29 -11.39
N LEU A 107 0.42 6.23 -10.62
CA LEU A 107 -0.88 5.93 -11.23
C LEU A 107 -1.35 7.13 -12.09
N PRO A 108 -1.84 6.89 -13.32
CA PRO A 108 -2.42 7.94 -14.16
C PRO A 108 -3.58 8.65 -13.46
N LYS A 109 -3.70 9.97 -13.63
CA LYS A 109 -4.67 10.79 -12.89
C LYS A 109 -6.11 10.32 -13.10
N ASP A 110 -6.47 9.96 -14.33
CA ASP A 110 -7.79 9.43 -14.67
C ASP A 110 -8.10 8.12 -13.93
N GLN A 111 -7.12 7.23 -13.82
CA GLN A 111 -7.25 6.00 -13.03
C GLN A 111 -7.41 6.31 -11.54
N VAL A 112 -6.68 7.29 -11.01
CA VAL A 112 -6.83 7.71 -9.61
C VAL A 112 -8.19 8.36 -9.36
N ASP A 113 -8.71 9.14 -10.32
CA ASP A 113 -10.04 9.74 -10.23
C ASP A 113 -11.13 8.64 -10.15
N ASP A 114 -10.98 7.56 -10.92
CA ASP A 114 -11.88 6.40 -10.87
C ASP A 114 -11.74 5.62 -9.54
N ILE A 115 -10.50 5.38 -9.09
CA ILE A 115 -10.23 4.72 -7.80
C ILE A 115 -10.78 5.53 -6.64
N ALA A 116 -10.66 6.86 -6.66
CA ALA A 116 -11.21 7.74 -5.62
C ALA A 116 -12.74 7.66 -5.51
N ARG A 117 -13.39 7.12 -6.54
CA ARG A 117 -14.82 6.84 -6.58
C ARG A 117 -15.15 5.36 -6.32
N SER A 118 -14.17 4.54 -6.00
CA SER A 118 -14.34 3.10 -5.82
C SER A 118 -14.64 2.71 -4.38
N LYS A 119 -15.21 1.51 -4.23
CA LYS A 119 -15.45 0.92 -2.91
C LYS A 119 -14.15 0.74 -2.13
N ALA A 120 -13.08 0.26 -2.75
CA ALA A 120 -11.82 -0.01 -2.05
C ALA A 120 -11.19 1.25 -1.45
N PHE A 121 -11.32 2.40 -2.13
CA PHE A 121 -10.83 3.67 -1.61
C PHE A 121 -11.58 4.09 -0.35
N TRP A 122 -12.91 4.09 -0.39
CA TRP A 122 -13.73 4.50 0.74
C TRP A 122 -13.72 3.49 1.90
N ASP A 123 -13.55 2.20 1.61
CA ASP A 123 -13.31 1.19 2.65
C ASP A 123 -11.99 1.46 3.41
N LEU A 124 -10.93 1.89 2.71
CA LEU A 124 -9.67 2.25 3.34
C LEU A 124 -9.79 3.52 4.19
N VAL A 125 -10.51 4.54 3.68
CA VAL A 125 -10.81 5.77 4.44
C VAL A 125 -11.59 5.41 5.71
N ALA A 126 -12.68 4.66 5.58
CA ALA A 126 -13.51 4.25 6.73
C ALA A 126 -12.72 3.40 7.74
N PHE A 127 -11.86 2.49 7.25
CA PHE A 127 -11.00 1.69 8.11
C PHE A 127 -10.03 2.58 8.89
N ARG A 128 -9.36 3.53 8.24
CA ARG A 128 -8.46 4.49 8.89
C ARG A 128 -9.17 5.31 9.96
N ASP A 129 -10.35 5.84 9.65
CA ASP A 129 -11.13 6.62 10.60
C ASP A 129 -11.57 5.77 11.80
N SER A 130 -11.99 4.52 11.58
CA SER A 130 -12.33 3.59 12.67
C SER A 130 -11.16 3.25 13.59
N VAL A 131 -9.95 3.22 13.02
CA VAL A 131 -8.72 2.91 13.74
C VAL A 131 -8.33 4.08 14.66
N ILE A 132 -8.56 5.32 14.22
CA ILE A 132 -8.27 6.54 14.99
C ILE A 132 -9.35 6.85 16.01
N SER A 133 -10.64 6.65 15.67
CA SER A 133 -11.74 6.92 16.60
C SER A 133 -11.75 5.97 17.81
N GLY A 134 -11.03 4.84 17.72
CA GLY A 134 -10.84 3.90 18.82
C GLY A 134 -9.62 4.19 19.70
N PHE A 135 -8.97 5.34 19.53
CA PHE A 135 -7.83 5.82 20.31
C PHE A 135 -8.20 7.13 21.02
#